data_AF-A0A3N9NRA0-F1
#
_entry.id   AF-A0A3N9NRA0-F1
#
_cell.length_a   1.000
_cell.length_b   1.000
_cell.length_c   1.000
_cell.angle_alpha   90.00
_cell.angle_beta   90.00
_cell.angle_gamma   90.00
#
_symmetry.space_group_name_H-M   'P 1'
#
loop_
_entity.id
_entity.type
_entity.pdbx_description
1 polymer ?
#
loop_
_entity_poly.entity_id
_entity_poly.type
_entity_poly.pdbx_seq_one_letter_code
_entity_poly.pdbx_strand_id
1 'polypeptide(L)'
;MRIQIILLALLFSTYIVNSVAQHMPLVYDVENTGADCPAPPLPSFSELATIESLPDPFMWSDTSRGRITSKDDWRCRRAEIGAEIQHYELGTKPAPPDTLEASFANGVLTVIVIEGGDSLTLTIPISIPDGDGPFPAVIGVGFFPTGSLPSDIFTSRGIATIHYMESQITNGWSNVRGDGPFFELYPDKKRGKFIAWAWGVSRIIDGLEKCPEANIDLSRLAVTGCSYAGKIALFSGALDERLALTIAQEPGGGGHAAWRVTETLSGSRETLGNAQGQAWYVSGLSQFNNAVTKLPYDHHELMAMVAPRALFVLGNPDYEWMAEESGHVGCKTAHEVWKALGVPDRFGFSILGGHTHCQLPNSQKPDVTAFVEKFLLGDTTANTNISKSPYKTDLSPWMTWETPELSDEPTSVGHSEKVMDRFDLLQNYPNPFNPMTTINYYLKHEDHVQLSVYDVTSKKIGTLLNQKQRAGKQTIKFDGSDLASGVYVYVLKVGQFVKSKRMLLLR
;
A
#
# COMPACT_ATOMS: atom_id res chain seq x y z
N MET A 1 -48.66 -54.32 -27.54
CA MET A 1 -47.26 -53.86 -27.38
C MET A 1 -47.22 -52.36 -27.64
N ARG A 2 -47.27 -51.53 -26.59
CA ARG A 2 -47.09 -50.07 -26.69
C ARG A 2 -46.33 -49.60 -25.45
N ILE A 3 -45.17 -49.03 -25.72
CA ILE A 3 -44.15 -48.56 -24.78
C ILE A 3 -44.61 -47.22 -24.19
N GLN A 4 -44.61 -47.09 -22.86
CA GLN A 4 -44.75 -45.81 -22.16
C GLN A 4 -43.37 -45.13 -22.11
N ILE A 5 -43.28 -43.93 -22.66
CA ILE A 5 -42.11 -43.04 -22.55
C ILE A 5 -42.39 -42.10 -21.35
N ILE A 6 -41.54 -42.18 -20.33
CA ILE A 6 -41.52 -41.26 -19.19
C ILE A 6 -40.59 -40.10 -19.58
N LEU A 7 -41.13 -38.89 -19.68
CA LEU A 7 -40.34 -37.66 -19.80
C LEU A 7 -39.85 -37.25 -18.40
N LEU A 8 -38.54 -37.27 -18.18
CA LEU A 8 -37.89 -36.58 -17.05
C LEU A 8 -37.71 -35.10 -17.42
N ALA A 9 -38.37 -34.20 -16.71
CA ALA A 9 -38.09 -32.76 -16.77
C ALA A 9 -36.92 -32.44 -15.83
N LEU A 10 -35.78 -32.08 -16.39
CA LEU A 10 -34.63 -31.52 -15.67
C LEU A 10 -34.92 -30.05 -15.34
N LEU A 11 -35.25 -29.77 -14.07
CA LEU A 11 -35.28 -28.42 -13.52
C LEU A 11 -33.82 -27.93 -13.35
N PHE A 12 -33.35 -27.12 -14.29
CA PHE A 12 -32.15 -26.31 -14.07
C PHE A 12 -32.52 -25.16 -13.14
N SER A 13 -32.16 -25.26 -11.87
CA SER A 13 -32.13 -24.10 -10.96
C SER A 13 -30.94 -23.23 -11.35
N THR A 14 -31.19 -22.13 -12.07
CA THR A 14 -30.22 -21.06 -12.23
C THR A 14 -29.97 -20.42 -10.87
N TYR A 15 -28.88 -20.81 -10.21
CA TYR A 15 -28.33 -20.03 -9.11
C TYR A 15 -27.85 -18.70 -9.67
N ILE A 16 -28.63 -17.64 -9.43
CA ILE A 16 -28.15 -16.27 -9.58
C ILE A 16 -27.14 -16.07 -8.45
N VAL A 17 -25.86 -16.26 -8.76
CA VAL A 17 -24.79 -15.75 -7.91
C VAL A 17 -24.83 -14.24 -8.11
N ASN A 18 -25.37 -13.51 -7.12
CA ASN A 18 -25.15 -12.08 -7.03
C ASN A 18 -23.64 -11.88 -6.89
N SER A 19 -22.97 -11.50 -7.98
CA SER A 19 -21.61 -10.98 -7.96
C SER A 19 -21.66 -9.64 -7.23
N VAL A 20 -21.42 -9.65 -5.92
CA VAL A 20 -21.07 -8.41 -5.22
C VAL A 20 -19.71 -8.02 -5.79
N ALA A 21 -19.69 -7.01 -6.66
CA ALA A 21 -18.45 -6.43 -7.18
C ALA A 21 -17.50 -6.17 -6.00
N GLN A 22 -16.26 -6.64 -6.10
CA GLN A 22 -15.30 -6.49 -5.01
C GLN A 22 -14.97 -5.00 -4.87
N HIS A 23 -15.51 -4.35 -3.84
CA HIS A 23 -15.17 -2.97 -3.54
C HIS A 23 -13.70 -2.92 -3.11
N MET A 24 -12.87 -2.16 -3.83
CA MET A 24 -11.46 -2.04 -3.45
C MET A 24 -11.34 -1.43 -2.05
N PRO A 25 -10.59 -2.04 -1.11
CA PRO A 25 -10.47 -1.53 0.25
C PRO A 25 -9.78 -0.16 0.27
N LEU A 26 -10.15 0.71 1.21
CA LEU A 26 -9.50 2.03 1.41
C LEU A 26 -8.27 1.92 2.32
N VAL A 27 -8.20 0.86 3.12
CA VAL A 27 -7.17 0.60 4.12
C VAL A 27 -7.07 -0.91 4.32
N TYR A 28 -5.90 -1.38 4.72
CA TYR A 28 -5.63 -2.79 5.01
C TYR A 28 -5.09 -2.95 6.43
N ASP A 29 -5.19 -4.14 7.00
CA ASP A 29 -4.76 -4.43 8.38
C ASP A 29 -3.27 -4.83 8.48
N VAL A 30 -2.54 -4.81 7.35
CA VAL A 30 -1.13 -5.19 7.26
C VAL A 30 -0.36 -4.17 6.43
N GLU A 31 0.94 -4.02 6.67
CA GLU A 31 1.79 -3.10 5.90
C GLU A 31 1.87 -3.45 4.41
N ASN A 32 1.90 -4.74 4.11
CA ASN A 32 2.10 -5.26 2.76
C ASN A 32 1.31 -6.55 2.55
N THR A 33 0.13 -6.43 1.96
CA THR A 33 -0.74 -7.52 1.53
C THR A 33 -0.13 -8.40 0.44
N GLY A 34 0.92 -7.94 -0.24
CA GLY A 34 1.64 -8.72 -1.24
C GLY A 34 2.88 -9.45 -0.71
N ALA A 35 3.06 -9.54 0.63
CA ALA A 35 4.19 -10.24 1.22
C ALA A 35 4.25 -11.75 0.88
N ASP A 36 3.14 -12.35 0.47
CA ASP A 36 3.04 -13.75 0.00
C ASP A 36 3.26 -13.90 -1.52
N CYS A 37 3.39 -12.81 -2.27
CA CYS A 37 3.58 -12.83 -3.71
C CYS A 37 5.02 -13.28 -4.09
N PRO A 38 5.21 -13.88 -5.27
CA PRO A 38 6.55 -14.19 -5.78
C PRO A 38 7.41 -12.93 -5.87
N ALA A 39 8.68 -13.05 -5.51
CA ALA A 39 9.65 -11.96 -5.70
C ALA A 39 9.86 -11.71 -7.21
N PRO A 40 9.97 -10.44 -7.65
CA PRO A 40 10.29 -10.14 -9.04
C PRO A 40 11.73 -10.52 -9.39
N PRO A 41 12.06 -10.66 -10.68
CA PRO A 41 13.45 -10.61 -11.12
C PRO A 41 14.06 -9.26 -10.74
N LEU A 42 15.23 -9.28 -10.12
CA LEU A 42 16.02 -8.10 -9.78
C LEU A 42 17.38 -8.18 -10.50
N PRO A 43 17.41 -8.01 -11.83
CA PRO A 43 18.63 -8.15 -12.63
C PRO A 43 19.69 -7.11 -12.25
N SER A 44 20.95 -7.44 -12.53
CA SER A 44 22.04 -6.46 -12.41
C SER A 44 21.89 -5.33 -13.43
N PHE A 45 22.60 -4.21 -13.22
CA PHE A 45 22.57 -3.07 -14.14
C PHE A 45 22.93 -3.39 -15.59
N SER A 46 23.82 -4.36 -15.81
CA SER A 46 24.18 -4.83 -17.15
C SER A 46 23.06 -5.61 -17.84
N GLU A 47 22.17 -6.22 -17.08
CA GLU A 47 21.07 -7.07 -17.55
C GLU A 47 19.74 -6.29 -17.66
N LEU A 48 19.64 -5.12 -17.02
CA LEU A 48 18.47 -4.25 -17.12
C LEU A 48 18.24 -3.77 -18.57
N ALA A 49 17.01 -3.95 -19.03
CA ALA A 49 16.54 -3.40 -20.29
C ALA A 49 16.46 -1.87 -20.24
N THR A 50 16.52 -1.24 -21.41
CA THR A 50 16.31 0.20 -21.55
C THR A 50 14.87 0.46 -21.96
N ILE A 51 14.17 1.26 -21.16
CA ILE A 51 12.78 1.69 -21.36
C ILE A 51 12.78 3.21 -21.48
N GLU A 52 12.59 3.72 -22.70
CA GLU A 52 12.59 5.16 -23.00
C GLU A 52 11.34 5.87 -22.46
N SER A 53 10.17 5.22 -22.57
CA SER A 53 8.92 5.70 -21.98
C SER A 53 8.89 5.45 -20.46
N LEU A 54 7.80 5.84 -19.80
CA LEU A 54 7.55 5.35 -18.44
C LEU A 54 7.26 3.83 -18.49
N PRO A 55 7.74 3.04 -17.51
CA PRO A 55 7.37 1.64 -17.38
C PRO A 55 5.86 1.45 -17.26
N ASP A 56 5.33 0.41 -17.89
CA ASP A 56 3.90 0.09 -17.89
C ASP A 56 3.51 -0.50 -16.51
N PRO A 57 2.69 0.19 -15.70
CA PRO A 57 2.33 -0.27 -14.36
C PRO A 57 1.52 -1.57 -14.37
N PHE A 58 0.98 -1.97 -15.52
CA PHE A 58 0.20 -3.19 -15.70
C PHE A 58 1.03 -4.37 -16.21
N MET A 59 2.31 -4.19 -16.52
CA MET A 59 3.19 -5.26 -16.99
C MET A 59 3.90 -5.93 -15.80
N TRP A 60 3.91 -7.26 -15.74
CA TRP A 60 4.73 -7.98 -14.75
C TRP A 60 6.23 -7.73 -14.99
N SER A 61 7.04 -7.68 -13.93
CA SER A 61 8.50 -7.49 -14.06
C SER A 61 9.16 -8.63 -14.87
N ASP A 62 8.67 -9.87 -14.69
CA ASP A 62 8.89 -10.94 -15.66
C ASP A 62 7.91 -10.78 -16.82
N THR A 63 8.33 -10.01 -17.83
CA THR A 63 7.52 -9.67 -19.01
C THR A 63 6.99 -10.90 -19.78
N SER A 64 7.56 -12.09 -19.59
CA SER A 64 7.03 -13.32 -20.18
C SER A 64 5.64 -13.70 -19.63
N ARG A 65 5.27 -13.16 -18.47
CA ARG A 65 3.94 -13.30 -17.86
C ARG A 65 2.89 -12.35 -18.48
N GLY A 66 3.32 -11.39 -19.31
CA GLY A 66 2.44 -10.39 -19.90
C GLY A 66 1.91 -9.36 -18.90
N ARG A 67 0.69 -8.86 -19.13
CA ARG A 67 0.04 -7.86 -18.27
C ARG A 67 -0.83 -8.51 -17.19
N ILE A 68 -1.05 -7.79 -16.10
CA ILE A 68 -2.06 -8.10 -15.10
C ILE A 68 -3.47 -8.05 -15.71
N THR A 69 -4.39 -8.85 -15.17
CA THR A 69 -5.73 -9.03 -15.75
C THR A 69 -6.88 -8.87 -14.74
N SER A 70 -6.55 -8.91 -13.45
CA SER A 70 -7.51 -8.81 -12.36
C SER A 70 -7.07 -7.78 -11.31
N LYS A 71 -8.02 -7.34 -10.48
CA LYS A 71 -7.73 -6.47 -9.33
C LYS A 71 -6.90 -7.19 -8.26
N ASP A 72 -6.98 -8.52 -8.15
CA ASP A 72 -6.12 -9.31 -7.25
C ASP A 72 -4.67 -9.35 -7.75
N ASP A 73 -4.45 -9.38 -9.07
CA ASP A 73 -3.09 -9.31 -9.64
C ASP A 73 -2.37 -8.02 -9.25
N TRP A 74 -3.11 -6.90 -9.14
CA TRP A 74 -2.55 -5.62 -8.71
C TRP A 74 -1.82 -5.71 -7.37
N ARG A 75 -2.33 -6.51 -6.41
CA ARG A 75 -1.67 -6.75 -5.12
C ARG A 75 -0.24 -7.25 -5.29
N CYS A 76 -0.03 -8.22 -6.18
CA CYS A 76 1.29 -8.75 -6.44
C CYS A 76 2.12 -7.84 -7.34
N ARG A 77 1.52 -7.14 -8.32
CA ARG A 77 2.26 -6.18 -9.15
C ARG A 77 2.79 -5.01 -8.32
N ARG A 78 1.96 -4.49 -7.41
CA ARG A 78 2.36 -3.51 -6.40
C ARG A 78 3.55 -3.99 -5.57
N ALA A 79 3.57 -5.25 -5.15
CA ALA A 79 4.67 -5.83 -4.39
C ALA A 79 5.95 -5.96 -5.23
N GLU A 80 5.85 -6.28 -6.53
CA GLU A 80 6.99 -6.28 -7.46
C GLU A 80 7.60 -4.88 -7.58
N ILE A 81 6.78 -3.86 -7.85
CA ILE A 81 7.20 -2.45 -7.91
C ILE A 81 7.90 -2.05 -6.61
N GLY A 82 7.31 -2.39 -5.46
CA GLY A 82 7.88 -2.08 -4.16
C GLY A 82 9.22 -2.77 -3.91
N ALA A 83 9.42 -3.98 -4.42
CA ALA A 83 10.71 -4.68 -4.33
C ALA A 83 11.76 -4.05 -5.26
N GLU A 84 11.38 -3.59 -6.46
CA GLU A 84 12.26 -2.87 -7.38
C GLU A 84 12.72 -1.53 -6.79
N ILE A 85 11.79 -0.70 -6.29
CA ILE A 85 12.12 0.58 -5.64
C ILE A 85 13.03 0.37 -4.43
N GLN A 86 12.75 -0.64 -3.60
CA GLN A 86 13.63 -0.97 -2.48
C GLN A 86 15.01 -1.46 -2.94
N HIS A 87 15.09 -2.25 -4.00
CA HIS A 87 16.38 -2.79 -4.46
C HIS A 87 17.26 -1.72 -5.11
N TYR A 88 16.69 -0.91 -6.01
CA TYR A 88 17.45 0.03 -6.84
C TYR A 88 17.52 1.45 -6.25
N GLU A 89 16.57 1.87 -5.41
CA GLU A 89 16.46 3.25 -4.93
C GLU A 89 16.68 3.45 -3.45
N LEU A 90 16.07 2.64 -2.58
CA LEU A 90 15.95 2.97 -1.16
C LEU A 90 16.77 2.05 -0.23
N GLY A 91 17.04 0.82 -0.66
CA GLY A 91 17.39 -0.28 0.22
C GLY A 91 16.14 -0.95 0.81
N THR A 92 16.31 -2.15 1.37
CA THR A 92 15.21 -2.95 1.92
C THR A 92 14.67 -2.33 3.22
N LYS A 93 13.35 -2.14 3.31
CA LYS A 93 12.65 -1.80 4.55
C LYS A 93 12.69 -3.03 5.47
N PRO A 94 13.18 -2.90 6.72
CA PRO A 94 13.04 -3.99 7.69
C PRO A 94 11.57 -4.37 7.88
N ALA A 95 11.32 -5.67 8.08
CA ALA A 95 10.00 -6.19 8.45
C ALA A 95 9.55 -5.62 9.81
N PRO A 96 8.27 -5.80 10.20
CA PRO A 96 7.85 -5.52 11.58
C PRO A 96 8.80 -6.19 12.58
N PRO A 97 9.25 -5.45 13.62
CA PRO A 97 10.25 -5.95 14.55
C PRO A 97 9.73 -7.10 15.40
N ASP A 98 10.61 -8.02 15.80
CA ASP A 98 10.25 -9.16 16.66
C ASP A 98 9.73 -8.71 18.03
N THR A 99 10.29 -7.63 18.56
CA THR A 99 9.91 -7.05 19.86
C THR A 99 9.63 -5.55 19.73
N LEU A 100 8.40 -5.16 20.05
CA LEU A 100 7.97 -3.77 20.12
C LEU A 100 7.10 -3.56 21.37
N GLU A 101 7.52 -2.61 22.18
CA GLU A 101 6.80 -2.11 23.35
C GLU A 101 6.20 -0.75 23.02
N ALA A 102 5.00 -0.48 23.53
CA ALA A 102 4.34 0.81 23.35
C ALA A 102 3.60 1.20 24.62
N SER A 103 3.55 2.51 24.89
CA SER A 103 2.72 3.09 25.95
C SER A 103 2.20 4.45 25.52
N PHE A 104 0.99 4.80 25.96
CA PHE A 104 0.42 6.12 25.74
C PHE A 104 0.08 6.77 27.08
N ALA A 105 0.72 7.92 27.35
CA ALA A 105 0.47 8.67 28.57
C ALA A 105 0.64 10.17 28.33
N ASN A 106 -0.24 10.98 28.93
CA ASN A 106 -0.18 12.44 28.88
C ASN A 106 -0.09 13.01 27.45
N GLY A 107 -0.80 12.40 26.49
CA GLY A 107 -0.80 12.84 25.09
C GLY A 107 0.48 12.47 24.32
N VAL A 108 1.29 11.53 24.82
CA VAL A 108 2.52 11.09 24.16
C VAL A 108 2.49 9.58 24.00
N LEU A 109 2.58 9.12 22.75
CA LEU A 109 2.84 7.73 22.41
C LEU A 109 4.35 7.51 22.45
N THR A 110 4.80 6.53 23.24
CA THR A 110 6.20 6.10 23.28
C THR A 110 6.28 4.70 22.68
N VAL A 111 7.09 4.52 21.65
CA VAL A 111 7.32 3.23 20.97
C VAL A 111 8.78 2.86 21.13
N ILE A 112 9.05 1.68 21.70
CA ILE A 112 10.40 1.15 21.87
C ILE A 112 10.53 -0.09 20.99
N VAL A 113 11.41 -0.01 20.00
CA VAL A 113 11.73 -1.14 19.12
C VAL A 113 13.03 -1.78 19.60
N ILE A 114 13.04 -3.10 19.75
CA ILE A 114 14.20 -3.85 20.25
C ILE A 114 14.60 -4.90 19.22
N GLU A 115 15.86 -4.85 18.77
CA GLU A 115 16.44 -5.78 17.80
C GLU A 115 17.85 -6.15 18.23
N GLY A 116 18.17 -7.44 18.29
CA GLY A 116 19.53 -7.90 18.58
C GLY A 116 20.13 -7.45 19.93
N GLY A 117 19.30 -6.93 20.85
CA GLY A 117 19.73 -6.36 22.14
C GLY A 117 19.91 -4.83 22.13
N ASP A 118 19.85 -4.20 20.96
CA ASP A 118 19.81 -2.74 20.80
C ASP A 118 18.36 -2.25 20.80
N SER A 119 18.16 -0.96 21.10
CA SER A 119 16.82 -0.38 21.12
C SER A 119 16.77 1.02 20.53
N LEU A 120 15.64 1.33 19.90
CA LEU A 120 15.29 2.66 19.38
C LEU A 120 13.97 3.10 19.98
N THR A 121 13.95 4.27 20.62
CA THR A 121 12.75 4.87 21.20
C THR A 121 12.23 6.01 20.34
N LEU A 122 10.97 5.96 19.97
CA LEU A 122 10.21 7.05 19.38
C LEU A 122 9.28 7.66 20.42
N THR A 123 9.28 8.98 20.52
CA THR A 123 8.37 9.77 21.34
C THR A 123 7.51 10.61 20.42
N ILE A 124 6.20 10.38 20.43
CA ILE A 124 5.25 10.91 19.45
C ILE A 124 4.14 11.66 20.17
N PRO A 125 4.19 13.00 20.20
CA PRO A 125 3.08 13.81 20.68
C PRO A 125 1.81 13.59 19.84
N ILE A 126 0.67 13.41 20.50
CA ILE A 126 -0.65 13.27 19.90
C ILE A 126 -1.59 14.29 20.53
N SER A 127 -2.21 15.13 19.69
CA SER A 127 -3.32 15.98 20.12
C SER A 127 -4.63 15.26 19.81
N ILE A 128 -5.36 14.92 20.88
CA ILE A 128 -6.66 14.25 20.82
C ILE A 128 -7.77 15.32 20.89
N PRO A 129 -8.74 15.33 19.97
CA PRO A 129 -9.90 16.23 20.02
C PRO A 129 -10.82 15.93 21.21
N ASP A 130 -11.70 16.89 21.55
CA ASP A 130 -12.81 16.64 22.47
C ASP A 130 -13.83 15.67 21.84
N GLY A 131 -14.40 14.77 22.64
CA GLY A 131 -15.45 13.82 22.23
C GLY A 131 -15.15 12.38 22.64
N ASP A 132 -16.02 11.46 22.18
CA ASP A 132 -15.96 10.05 22.60
C ASP A 132 -15.03 9.18 21.72
N GLY A 133 -14.67 9.65 20.52
CA GLY A 133 -13.86 8.90 19.54
C GLY A 133 -14.50 7.57 19.07
N PRO A 134 -13.71 6.64 18.50
CA PRO A 134 -12.30 6.81 18.15
C PRO A 134 -12.12 7.89 17.08
N PHE A 135 -10.97 8.57 17.09
CA PHE A 135 -10.73 9.72 16.24
C PHE A 135 -9.96 9.33 14.97
N PRO A 136 -10.40 9.76 13.77
CA PRO A 136 -9.51 9.77 12.62
C PRO A 136 -8.27 10.61 12.95
N ALA A 137 -7.13 10.31 12.32
CA ALA A 137 -5.89 11.02 12.63
C ALA A 137 -5.04 11.31 11.40
N VAL A 138 -4.22 12.36 11.51
CA VAL A 138 -3.16 12.68 10.54
C VAL A 138 -1.80 12.62 11.21
N ILE A 139 -0.88 11.89 10.58
CA ILE A 139 0.55 11.87 10.91
C ILE A 139 1.23 12.97 10.12
N GLY A 140 1.61 14.06 10.80
CA GLY A 140 2.41 15.13 10.23
C GLY A 140 3.89 14.85 10.36
N VAL A 141 4.57 14.74 9.23
CA VAL A 141 6.02 14.52 9.16
C VAL A 141 6.76 15.86 9.17
N GLY A 142 7.82 15.95 9.99
CA GLY A 142 8.70 17.11 10.03
C GLY A 142 8.40 18.06 11.18
N PHE A 143 8.33 19.35 10.88
CA PHE A 143 8.32 20.41 11.89
C PHE A 143 7.01 20.54 12.67
N PHE A 144 5.86 20.18 12.08
CA PHE A 144 4.56 20.37 12.70
C PHE A 144 3.67 19.11 12.66
N PRO A 145 2.70 18.98 13.57
CA PRO A 145 1.80 17.81 13.66
C PRO A 145 0.92 17.57 12.43
N THR A 146 0.84 18.52 11.50
CA THR A 146 0.10 18.42 10.22
C THR A 146 1.01 18.66 9.01
N GLY A 147 2.32 18.43 9.16
CA GLY A 147 3.31 18.69 8.12
C GLY A 147 3.43 20.20 7.86
N SER A 148 2.99 20.68 6.70
CA SER A 148 2.86 22.13 6.42
C SER A 148 1.43 22.54 6.06
N LEU A 149 0.48 21.62 6.17
CA LEU A 149 -0.93 21.92 5.96
C LEU A 149 -1.50 22.68 7.17
N PRO A 150 -2.38 23.68 6.95
CA PRO A 150 -3.07 24.39 8.03
C PRO A 150 -3.79 23.41 8.95
N SER A 151 -3.52 23.51 10.26
CA SER A 151 -4.06 22.58 11.25
C SER A 151 -5.60 22.59 11.29
N ASP A 152 -6.22 23.72 10.96
CA ASP A 152 -7.68 23.87 10.95
C ASP A 152 -8.38 22.99 9.92
N ILE A 153 -7.69 22.48 8.91
CA ILE A 153 -8.25 21.44 8.01
C ILE A 153 -8.62 20.19 8.81
N PHE A 154 -7.84 19.86 9.84
CA PHE A 154 -7.99 18.65 10.64
C PHE A 154 -8.68 18.92 11.97
N THR A 155 -8.16 19.85 12.77
CA THR A 155 -8.61 20.05 14.16
C THR A 155 -10.04 20.55 14.25
N SER A 156 -10.50 21.38 13.31
CA SER A 156 -11.90 21.85 13.26
C SER A 156 -12.91 20.74 12.89
N ARG A 157 -12.42 19.58 12.43
CA ARG A 157 -13.22 18.43 12.02
C ARG A 157 -13.11 17.23 12.97
N GLY A 158 -12.54 17.43 14.16
CA GLY A 158 -12.37 16.35 15.14
C GLY A 158 -11.37 15.28 14.69
N ILE A 159 -10.35 15.67 13.90
CA ILE A 159 -9.25 14.79 13.49
C ILE A 159 -8.06 15.03 14.42
N ALA A 160 -7.54 13.95 15.02
CA ALA A 160 -6.34 13.98 15.86
C ALA A 160 -5.09 14.27 15.04
N THR A 161 -4.09 14.92 15.65
CA THR A 161 -2.80 15.19 14.99
C THR A 161 -1.68 14.45 15.70
N ILE A 162 -0.89 13.69 14.95
CA ILE A 162 0.22 12.86 15.42
C ILE A 162 1.52 13.47 14.88
N HIS A 163 2.41 13.92 15.75
CA HIS A 163 3.63 14.61 15.33
C HIS A 163 4.80 13.64 15.19
N TYR A 164 5.18 13.36 13.95
CA TYR A 164 6.34 12.54 13.64
C TYR A 164 7.57 13.39 13.29
N MET A 165 8.52 13.43 14.22
CA MET A 165 9.85 14.02 13.98
C MET A 165 10.82 12.94 13.47
N GLU A 166 11.13 12.96 12.18
CA GLU A 166 11.99 12.00 11.49
C GLU A 166 13.46 12.03 11.97
N SER A 167 13.85 13.12 12.65
CA SER A 167 15.15 13.23 13.32
C SER A 167 15.33 12.28 14.50
N GLN A 168 14.28 11.55 14.92
CA GLN A 168 14.40 10.46 15.91
C GLN A 168 14.91 9.16 15.27
N ILE A 169 14.70 8.98 13.96
CA ILE A 169 15.14 7.78 13.21
C ILE A 169 16.58 7.94 12.72
N THR A 170 16.90 9.14 12.24
CA THR A 170 18.22 9.49 11.69
C THR A 170 18.68 10.80 12.32
N ASN A 171 19.96 11.19 12.22
CA ASN A 171 20.41 12.51 12.70
C ASN A 171 19.92 13.68 11.82
N GLY A 172 18.60 13.83 11.71
CA GLY A 172 17.92 14.77 10.82
C GLY A 172 18.43 14.70 9.37
N TRP A 173 18.67 15.87 8.80
CA TRP A 173 19.16 16.02 7.42
C TRP A 173 20.68 15.87 7.27
N SER A 174 21.36 15.27 8.27
CA SER A 174 22.77 14.91 8.13
C SER A 174 23.02 14.21 6.79
N ASN A 175 24.04 14.63 6.05
CA ASN A 175 24.41 13.98 4.79
C ASN A 175 25.37 12.79 5.02
N VAL A 176 25.50 12.32 6.25
CA VAL A 176 26.28 11.11 6.56
C VAL A 176 25.41 9.89 6.26
N ARG A 177 25.93 8.99 5.41
CA ARG A 177 25.26 7.73 5.06
C ARG A 177 25.20 6.82 6.28
N GLY A 178 24.04 6.26 6.57
CA GLY A 178 23.87 5.24 7.60
C GLY A 178 24.09 5.76 9.03
N ASP A 179 23.71 7.01 9.29
CA ASP A 179 23.83 7.64 10.61
C ASP A 179 22.47 7.82 11.33
N GLY A 180 22.53 7.67 12.65
CA GLY A 180 21.40 7.83 13.56
C GLY A 180 20.79 6.50 14.02
N PRO A 181 19.82 6.57 14.96
CA PRO A 181 19.37 5.41 15.75
C PRO A 181 18.90 4.22 14.92
N PHE A 182 18.25 4.45 13.78
CA PHE A 182 17.78 3.37 12.90
C PHE A 182 18.93 2.52 12.35
N PHE A 183 20.07 3.13 12.02
CA PHE A 183 21.21 2.43 11.46
C PHE A 183 22.12 1.80 12.51
N GLU A 184 21.92 2.16 13.78
CA GLU A 184 22.46 1.42 14.93
C GLU A 184 21.67 0.12 15.11
N LEU A 185 20.34 0.21 15.07
CA LEU A 185 19.43 -0.94 15.18
C LEU A 185 19.53 -1.89 13.97
N TYR A 186 19.63 -1.36 12.75
CA TYR A 186 19.72 -2.12 11.51
C TYR A 186 20.99 -1.78 10.73
N PRO A 187 22.07 -2.56 10.88
CA PRO A 187 23.43 -2.15 10.51
C PRO A 187 23.76 -2.11 9.00
N ASP A 188 22.82 -2.40 8.11
CA ASP A 188 23.03 -2.17 6.67
C ASP A 188 22.97 -0.68 6.35
N LYS A 189 24.16 -0.06 6.41
CA LYS A 189 24.39 1.36 6.14
C LYS A 189 24.30 1.75 4.67
N LYS A 190 24.01 0.81 3.76
CA LYS A 190 23.80 1.16 2.34
C LYS A 190 22.41 1.74 2.10
N ARG A 191 21.43 1.43 2.96
CA ARG A 191 20.06 1.96 2.89
C ARG A 191 20.05 3.49 2.89
N GLY A 192 19.09 4.05 2.16
CA GLY A 192 18.80 5.48 2.16
C GLY A 192 17.95 5.88 3.37
N LYS A 193 18.00 7.15 3.76
CA LYS A 193 17.16 7.66 4.87
C LYS A 193 15.65 7.60 4.59
N PHE A 194 15.21 7.66 3.32
CA PHE A 194 13.77 7.55 3.02
C PHE A 194 13.17 6.22 3.45
N ILE A 195 13.90 5.11 3.36
CA ILE A 195 13.39 3.81 3.84
C ILE A 195 13.26 3.79 5.37
N ALA A 196 14.22 4.42 6.05
CA ALA A 196 14.24 4.49 7.51
C ALA A 196 13.10 5.39 8.03
N TRP A 197 12.86 6.53 7.37
CA TRP A 197 11.78 7.44 7.73
C TRP A 197 10.39 6.83 7.48
N ALA A 198 10.20 6.15 6.33
CA ALA A 198 8.97 5.41 6.07
C ALA A 198 8.77 4.26 7.07
N TRP A 199 9.84 3.56 7.47
CA TRP A 199 9.79 2.56 8.54
C TRP A 199 9.35 3.18 9.87
N GLY A 200 9.79 4.39 10.21
CA GLY A 200 9.37 5.10 11.42
C GLY A 200 7.86 5.35 11.48
N VAL A 201 7.23 5.70 10.34
CA VAL A 201 5.77 5.84 10.26
C VAL A 201 5.07 4.50 10.55
N SER A 202 5.57 3.39 10.01
CA SER A 202 5.02 2.07 10.32
C SER A 202 5.11 1.72 11.81
N ARG A 203 6.21 2.09 12.48
CA ARG A 203 6.35 1.87 13.93
C ARG A 203 5.38 2.69 14.77
N ILE A 204 4.99 3.88 14.30
CA ILE A 204 3.94 4.67 14.95
C ILE A 204 2.60 3.90 14.90
N ILE A 205 2.27 3.33 13.74
CA ILE A 205 1.03 2.56 13.58
C ILE A 205 1.04 1.31 14.47
N ASP A 206 2.16 0.57 14.51
CA ASP A 206 2.33 -0.57 15.43
C ASP A 206 2.16 -0.16 16.90
N GLY A 207 2.65 1.03 17.27
CA GLY A 207 2.49 1.59 18.61
C GLY A 207 1.03 1.91 18.95
N LEU A 208 0.30 2.51 18.02
CA LEU A 208 -1.12 2.81 18.20
C LEU A 208 -1.97 1.53 18.31
N GLU A 209 -1.64 0.49 17.55
CA GLU A 209 -2.29 -0.84 17.67
C GLU A 209 -2.18 -1.43 19.08
N LYS A 210 -1.08 -1.14 19.79
CA LYS A 210 -0.82 -1.59 21.17
C LYS A 210 -1.37 -0.65 22.25
N CYS A 211 -1.77 0.56 21.89
CA CYS A 211 -2.25 1.59 22.80
C CYS A 211 -3.67 2.04 22.44
N PRO A 212 -4.69 1.17 22.59
CA PRO A 212 -6.09 1.52 22.29
C PRO A 212 -6.60 2.70 23.13
N GLU A 213 -5.98 3.00 24.27
CA GLU A 213 -6.26 4.17 25.10
C GLU A 213 -5.95 5.51 24.42
N ALA A 214 -5.16 5.53 23.33
CA ALA A 214 -5.01 6.71 22.48
C ALA A 214 -6.29 7.04 21.70
N ASN A 215 -7.25 6.10 21.65
CA ASN A 215 -8.57 6.24 21.03
C ASN A 215 -8.52 6.74 19.58
N ILE A 216 -7.56 6.25 18.80
CA ILE A 216 -7.39 6.57 17.38
C ILE A 216 -8.04 5.50 16.49
N ASP A 217 -8.79 5.91 15.47
CA ASP A 217 -9.34 5.03 14.45
C ASP A 217 -8.25 4.71 13.41
N LEU A 218 -7.67 3.52 13.52
CA LEU A 218 -6.60 3.06 12.63
C LEU A 218 -7.08 2.85 11.18
N SER A 219 -8.39 2.71 10.95
CA SER A 219 -8.94 2.63 9.59
C SER A 219 -9.01 3.99 8.88
N ARG A 220 -8.73 5.09 9.61
CA ARG A 220 -8.81 6.48 9.16
C ARG A 220 -7.53 7.25 9.50
N LEU A 221 -6.39 6.68 9.12
CA LEU A 221 -5.09 7.33 9.23
C LEU A 221 -4.67 8.02 7.93
N ALA A 222 -4.25 9.28 8.05
CA ALA A 222 -3.55 10.01 7.01
C ALA A 222 -2.07 10.19 7.34
N VAL A 223 -1.25 10.38 6.31
CA VAL A 223 0.12 10.91 6.44
C VAL A 223 0.30 12.13 5.55
N THR A 224 1.02 13.13 6.03
CA THR A 224 1.33 14.35 5.27
C THR A 224 2.69 14.95 5.62
N GLY A 225 3.28 15.65 4.67
CA GLY A 225 4.53 16.39 4.82
C GLY A 225 4.78 17.24 3.59
N CYS A 226 5.69 18.21 3.70
CA CYS A 226 6.06 19.08 2.59
C CYS A 226 7.52 18.89 2.15
N SER A 227 7.82 19.06 0.86
CA SER A 227 9.19 19.00 0.32
C SER A 227 9.80 17.61 0.54
N TYR A 228 10.97 17.51 1.16
CA TYR A 228 11.53 16.23 1.59
C TYR A 228 10.57 15.42 2.48
N ALA A 229 9.80 16.07 3.36
CA ALA A 229 8.79 15.39 4.19
C ALA A 229 7.57 14.96 3.37
N GLY A 230 7.29 15.62 2.24
CA GLY A 230 6.31 15.18 1.25
C GLY A 230 6.76 13.89 0.55
N LYS A 231 8.05 13.77 0.26
CA LYS A 231 8.65 12.50 -0.20
C LYS A 231 8.51 11.40 0.86
N ILE A 232 8.79 11.71 2.15
CA ILE A 232 8.57 10.76 3.25
C ILE A 232 7.10 10.33 3.31
N ALA A 233 6.15 11.25 3.22
CA ALA A 233 4.72 10.94 3.23
C ALA A 233 4.35 10.02 2.05
N LEU A 234 4.86 10.29 0.85
CA LEU A 234 4.64 9.45 -0.32
C LEU A 234 5.22 8.04 -0.16
N PHE A 235 6.48 7.91 0.26
CA PHE A 235 7.10 6.61 0.53
C PHE A 235 6.39 5.85 1.65
N SER A 236 5.95 6.53 2.71
CA SER A 236 5.19 5.93 3.81
C SER A 236 3.85 5.40 3.31
N GLY A 237 3.13 6.22 2.53
CA GLY A 237 1.91 5.81 1.84
C GLY A 237 2.13 4.60 0.95
N ALA A 238 3.20 4.59 0.14
CA ALA A 238 3.52 3.48 -0.75
C ALA A 238 3.89 2.19 0.00
N LEU A 239 4.63 2.28 1.11
CA LEU A 239 5.23 1.14 1.82
C LEU A 239 4.47 0.67 3.07
N ASP A 240 3.34 1.28 3.39
CA ASP A 240 2.44 0.86 4.47
C ASP A 240 0.97 0.98 4.04
N GLU A 241 0.32 -0.17 3.86
CA GLU A 241 -1.08 -0.24 3.42
C GLU A 241 -2.12 0.08 4.50
N ARG A 242 -1.68 0.37 5.73
CA ARG A 242 -2.55 0.81 6.84
C ARG A 242 -2.88 2.31 6.79
N LEU A 243 -2.25 3.07 5.88
CA LEU A 243 -2.56 4.48 5.67
C LEU A 243 -3.70 4.66 4.66
N ALA A 244 -4.86 5.14 5.13
CA ALA A 244 -6.05 5.35 4.31
C ALA A 244 -5.90 6.52 3.31
N LEU A 245 -5.18 7.57 3.70
CA LEU A 245 -4.94 8.77 2.90
C LEU A 245 -3.47 9.21 2.95
N THR A 246 -2.85 9.40 1.79
CA THR A 246 -1.54 10.04 1.69
C THR A 246 -1.70 11.42 1.06
N ILE A 247 -1.18 12.46 1.71
CA ILE A 247 -1.12 13.82 1.16
C ILE A 247 0.34 14.21 0.99
N ALA A 248 0.84 14.20 -0.23
CA ALA A 248 2.22 14.58 -0.52
C ALA A 248 2.26 16.04 -0.98
N GLN A 249 2.75 16.94 -0.12
CA GLN A 249 2.83 18.36 -0.46
C GLN A 249 4.19 18.72 -1.07
N GLU A 250 4.17 19.23 -2.30
CA GLU A 250 5.33 19.72 -3.03
C GLU A 250 6.53 18.74 -2.96
N PRO A 251 6.36 17.42 -3.21
CA PRO A 251 7.43 16.45 -2.96
C PRO A 251 8.53 16.50 -4.04
N GLY A 252 8.23 17.02 -5.25
CA GLY A 252 9.22 17.34 -6.28
C GLY A 252 9.94 16.14 -6.88
N GLY A 253 11.19 16.34 -7.31
CA GLY A 253 12.05 15.26 -7.85
C GLY A 253 12.41 14.24 -6.78
N GLY A 254 12.09 12.96 -6.98
CA GLY A 254 12.16 11.95 -5.93
C GLY A 254 10.87 11.80 -5.12
N GLY A 255 9.82 12.48 -5.56
CA GLY A 255 8.45 12.38 -5.07
C GLY A 255 7.50 12.01 -6.20
N HIS A 256 6.75 12.98 -6.71
CA HIS A 256 5.75 12.77 -7.77
C HIS A 256 6.30 12.98 -9.18
N ALA A 257 7.42 13.68 -9.31
CA ALA A 257 8.08 13.90 -10.60
C ALA A 257 8.81 12.63 -11.05
N ALA A 258 8.51 12.17 -12.26
CA ALA A 258 9.16 11.01 -12.86
C ALA A 258 10.60 11.32 -13.25
N TRP A 259 11.52 10.41 -12.93
CA TRP A 259 12.95 10.57 -13.22
C TRP A 259 13.19 10.75 -14.71
N ARG A 260 12.62 9.88 -15.55
CA ARG A 260 12.80 9.93 -17.02
C ARG A 260 12.35 11.24 -17.63
N VAL A 261 11.16 11.72 -17.22
CA VAL A 261 10.60 12.95 -17.77
C VAL A 261 11.48 14.13 -17.37
N THR A 262 11.89 14.19 -16.10
CA THR A 262 12.74 15.27 -15.59
C THR A 262 14.05 15.42 -16.36
N GLU A 263 14.71 14.32 -16.74
CA GLU A 263 15.97 14.36 -17.51
C GLU A 263 15.81 14.95 -18.93
N THR A 264 14.58 15.01 -19.47
CA THR A 264 14.32 15.62 -20.78
C THR A 264 13.99 17.11 -20.74
N LEU A 265 13.72 17.65 -19.56
CA LEU A 265 13.29 19.04 -19.39
C LEU A 265 14.49 19.97 -19.20
N SER A 266 14.54 21.08 -19.95
CA SER A 266 15.62 22.09 -19.86
C SER A 266 15.45 23.02 -18.67
N GLY A 267 16.46 23.21 -17.82
CA GLY A 267 16.39 24.13 -16.67
C GLY A 267 16.99 23.53 -15.40
N SER A 268 16.82 24.19 -14.26
CA SER A 268 17.35 23.70 -12.97
C SER A 268 16.28 22.91 -12.22
N ARG A 269 16.25 21.60 -12.44
CA ARG A 269 15.30 20.65 -11.82
C ARG A 269 16.02 19.64 -10.95
N GLU A 270 15.36 19.14 -9.91
CA GLU A 270 15.87 18.02 -9.11
C GLU A 270 15.85 16.73 -9.92
N THR A 271 16.97 16.40 -10.58
CA THR A 271 17.14 15.14 -11.31
C THR A 271 17.58 14.00 -10.39
N LEU A 272 17.64 12.77 -10.91
CA LEU A 272 18.17 11.62 -10.16
C LEU A 272 19.61 11.89 -9.71
N GLY A 273 20.41 12.50 -10.59
CA GLY A 273 21.79 12.90 -10.29
C GLY A 273 21.92 14.00 -9.22
N ASN A 274 20.88 14.80 -8.99
CA ASN A 274 20.86 15.71 -7.85
C ASN A 274 20.46 14.99 -6.56
N ALA A 275 19.44 14.13 -6.66
CA ALA A 275 18.85 13.39 -5.56
C ALA A 275 19.85 12.45 -4.87
N GLN A 276 20.71 11.75 -5.64
CA GLN A 276 21.71 10.81 -5.09
C GLN A 276 22.80 11.48 -4.25
N GLY A 277 23.01 12.80 -4.40
CA GLY A 277 24.03 13.54 -3.65
C GLY A 277 23.79 13.56 -2.13
N GLN A 278 22.62 13.10 -1.70
CA GLN A 278 22.19 13.05 -0.31
C GLN A 278 22.22 11.63 0.26
N ALA A 279 22.33 11.53 1.59
CA ALA A 279 22.20 10.30 2.37
C ALA A 279 20.81 9.62 2.23
N TRP A 280 19.89 10.21 1.47
CA TRP A 280 18.47 9.87 1.43
C TRP A 280 18.13 8.62 0.62
N TYR A 281 18.94 8.26 -0.36
CA TYR A 281 18.77 7.09 -1.23
C TYR A 281 19.85 6.02 -1.00
N VAL A 282 19.69 4.83 -1.58
CA VAL A 282 20.71 3.77 -1.54
C VAL A 282 21.95 4.21 -2.32
N SER A 283 23.14 3.83 -1.85
CA SER A 283 24.40 4.21 -2.53
C SER A 283 24.48 3.72 -3.98
N GLY A 284 23.79 2.62 -4.30
CA GLY A 284 23.75 2.01 -5.63
C GLY A 284 22.96 2.82 -6.67
N LEU A 285 22.11 3.77 -6.28
CA LEU A 285 21.29 4.54 -7.22
C LEU A 285 22.13 5.33 -8.24
N SER A 286 23.36 5.73 -7.85
CA SER A 286 24.28 6.52 -8.68
C SER A 286 24.65 5.88 -10.02
N GLN A 287 24.51 4.56 -10.17
CA GLN A 287 24.75 3.88 -11.45
C GLN A 287 23.75 4.30 -12.55
N PHE A 288 22.62 4.89 -12.17
CA PHE A 288 21.55 5.31 -13.08
C PHE A 288 21.63 6.80 -13.48
N ASN A 289 22.58 7.58 -12.97
CA ASN A 289 22.67 9.04 -13.21
C ASN A 289 22.65 9.44 -14.70
N ASN A 290 23.23 8.62 -15.58
CA ASN A 290 23.23 8.84 -17.04
C ASN A 290 22.51 7.71 -17.79
N ALA A 291 21.66 6.97 -17.08
CA ALA A 291 20.99 5.77 -17.57
C ALA A 291 19.64 5.58 -16.86
N VAL A 292 18.91 6.67 -16.63
CA VAL A 292 17.60 6.64 -15.94
C VAL A 292 16.62 5.67 -16.60
N THR A 293 16.71 5.53 -17.93
CA THR A 293 15.89 4.63 -18.74
C THR A 293 16.14 3.15 -18.43
N LYS A 294 17.21 2.80 -17.70
CA LYS A 294 17.46 1.45 -17.19
C LYS A 294 16.77 1.12 -15.86
N LEU A 295 16.24 2.09 -15.12
CA LEU A 295 15.47 1.76 -13.91
C LEU A 295 14.22 0.96 -14.31
N PRO A 296 13.92 -0.20 -13.71
CA PRO A 296 12.75 -0.99 -14.14
C PRO A 296 11.42 -0.39 -13.69
N TYR A 297 11.45 0.72 -12.94
CA TYR A 297 10.30 1.48 -12.48
C TYR A 297 10.50 2.99 -12.74
N ASP A 298 9.46 3.77 -12.48
CA ASP A 298 9.57 5.24 -12.28
C ASP A 298 8.58 5.72 -11.20
N HIS A 299 8.61 7.00 -10.83
CA HIS A 299 7.85 7.51 -9.67
C HIS A 299 6.33 7.61 -9.88
N HIS A 300 5.83 7.43 -11.11
CA HIS A 300 4.40 7.18 -11.33
C HIS A 300 3.97 5.83 -10.74
N GLU A 301 4.83 4.81 -10.77
CA GLU A 301 4.60 3.53 -10.11
C GLU A 301 4.76 3.62 -8.59
N LEU A 302 5.68 4.45 -8.09
CA LEU A 302 5.76 4.77 -6.65
C LEU A 302 4.41 5.34 -6.16
N MET A 303 3.85 6.31 -6.87
CA MET A 303 2.52 6.83 -6.57
C MET A 303 1.47 5.73 -6.67
N ALA A 304 1.49 4.94 -7.75
CA ALA A 304 0.54 3.85 -7.96
C ALA A 304 0.53 2.83 -6.82
N MET A 305 1.65 2.57 -6.13
CA MET A 305 1.68 1.69 -4.95
C MET A 305 0.74 2.13 -3.81
N VAL A 306 0.27 3.38 -3.79
CA VAL A 306 -0.78 3.78 -2.84
C VAL A 306 -2.14 3.18 -3.23
N ALA A 307 -2.40 2.96 -4.51
CA ALA A 307 -3.65 2.39 -5.01
C ALA A 307 -3.91 0.99 -4.43
N PRO A 308 -5.15 0.69 -4.02
CA PRO A 308 -6.39 1.46 -4.23
C PRO A 308 -6.68 2.54 -3.17
N ARG A 309 -5.77 2.81 -2.24
CA ARG A 309 -5.99 3.78 -1.16
C ARG A 309 -5.92 5.20 -1.70
N ALA A 310 -6.25 6.18 -0.88
CA ALA A 310 -6.34 7.55 -1.35
C ALA A 310 -4.97 8.25 -1.38
N LEU A 311 -4.68 8.94 -2.48
CA LEU A 311 -3.49 9.77 -2.63
C LEU A 311 -3.88 11.14 -3.20
N PHE A 312 -3.42 12.19 -2.53
CA PHE A 312 -3.54 13.56 -3.00
C PHE A 312 -2.17 14.23 -3.10
N VAL A 313 -1.83 14.74 -4.29
CA VAL A 313 -0.55 15.40 -4.55
C VAL A 313 -0.76 16.90 -4.73
N LEU A 314 0.00 17.71 -3.98
CA LEU A 314 0.09 19.15 -4.20
C LEU A 314 1.42 19.48 -4.85
N GLY A 315 1.43 20.39 -5.80
CA GLY A 315 2.65 20.88 -6.44
C GLY A 315 2.66 22.39 -6.57
N ASN A 316 3.85 22.96 -6.78
CA ASN A 316 4.06 24.40 -6.86
C ASN A 316 4.97 24.77 -8.05
N PRO A 317 4.39 25.21 -9.19
CA PRO A 317 5.14 25.52 -10.41
C PRO A 317 5.98 26.80 -10.30
N ASP A 318 5.87 27.58 -9.21
CA ASP A 318 6.74 28.75 -8.98
C ASP A 318 8.19 28.34 -8.70
N TYR A 319 8.42 27.08 -8.30
CA TYR A 319 9.74 26.53 -8.01
C TYR A 319 10.16 25.54 -9.09
N GLU A 320 10.98 26.00 -10.05
CA GLU A 320 11.49 25.17 -11.16
C GLU A 320 12.11 23.85 -10.66
N TRP A 321 12.83 23.90 -9.52
CA TRP A 321 13.48 22.75 -8.89
C TRP A 321 12.54 21.56 -8.64
N MET A 322 11.25 21.80 -8.40
CA MET A 322 10.24 20.76 -8.14
C MET A 322 9.85 19.93 -9.37
N ALA A 323 10.27 20.34 -10.57
CA ALA A 323 10.01 19.61 -11.80
C ALA A 323 8.51 19.35 -12.06
N GLU A 324 7.65 20.33 -11.79
CA GLU A 324 6.18 20.14 -11.78
C GLU A 324 5.57 19.75 -13.14
N GLU A 325 6.25 20.02 -14.26
CA GLU A 325 5.86 19.47 -15.57
C GLU A 325 6.03 17.94 -15.61
N SER A 326 7.14 17.44 -15.07
CA SER A 326 7.37 16.01 -14.86
C SER A 326 6.39 15.44 -13.84
N GLY A 327 6.14 16.18 -12.75
CA GLY A 327 5.11 15.85 -11.76
C GLY A 327 3.70 15.73 -12.35
N HIS A 328 3.34 16.60 -13.30
CA HIS A 328 2.10 16.51 -14.05
C HIS A 328 2.02 15.21 -14.84
N VAL A 329 3.05 14.89 -15.62
CA VAL A 329 3.11 13.63 -16.38
C VAL A 329 2.98 12.44 -15.44
N GLY A 330 3.77 12.41 -14.35
CA GLY A 330 3.73 11.33 -13.35
C GLY A 330 2.35 11.16 -12.71
N CYS A 331 1.68 12.26 -12.33
CA CYS A 331 0.33 12.18 -11.76
C CYS A 331 -0.68 11.65 -12.78
N LYS A 332 -0.63 12.11 -14.03
CA LYS A 332 -1.56 11.67 -15.08
C LYS A 332 -1.41 10.19 -15.39
N THR A 333 -0.19 9.67 -15.45
CA THR A 333 0.08 8.26 -15.74
C THR A 333 -0.20 7.36 -14.53
N ALA A 334 0.11 7.80 -13.31
CA ALA A 334 -0.24 7.06 -12.09
C ALA A 334 -1.76 6.91 -11.95
N HIS A 335 -2.54 7.95 -12.30
CA HIS A 335 -4.00 7.93 -12.21
C HIS A 335 -4.65 6.77 -12.97
N GLU A 336 -4.01 6.30 -14.05
CA GLU A 336 -4.51 5.16 -14.84
C GLU A 336 -4.66 3.89 -14.00
N VAL A 337 -3.86 3.70 -12.96
CA VAL A 337 -3.99 2.55 -12.05
C VAL A 337 -5.28 2.62 -11.23
N TRP A 338 -5.62 3.80 -10.68
CA TRP A 338 -6.89 3.97 -9.97
C TRP A 338 -8.11 3.83 -10.89
N LYS A 339 -7.99 4.27 -12.16
CA LYS A 339 -9.02 4.04 -13.18
C LYS A 339 -9.21 2.54 -13.45
N ALA A 340 -8.11 1.81 -13.68
CA ALA A 340 -8.13 0.37 -13.93
C ALA A 340 -8.72 -0.43 -12.75
N LEU A 341 -8.50 0.04 -11.52
CA LEU A 341 -9.07 -0.54 -10.29
C LEU A 341 -10.53 -0.14 -10.02
N GLY A 342 -11.11 0.76 -10.84
CA GLY A 342 -12.48 1.23 -10.68
C GLY A 342 -12.71 2.20 -9.52
N VAL A 343 -11.65 2.89 -9.07
CA VAL A 343 -11.69 3.88 -7.97
C VAL A 343 -10.97 5.20 -8.34
N PRO A 344 -11.28 5.79 -9.51
CA PRO A 344 -10.54 6.95 -10.03
C PRO A 344 -10.61 8.19 -9.13
N ASP A 345 -11.63 8.29 -8.29
CA ASP A 345 -11.87 9.39 -7.36
C ASP A 345 -11.01 9.33 -6.09
N ARG A 346 -10.20 8.27 -5.91
CA ARG A 346 -9.25 8.13 -4.80
C ARG A 346 -7.86 8.71 -5.10
N PHE A 347 -7.60 9.12 -6.34
CA PHE A 347 -6.40 9.85 -6.70
C PHE A 347 -6.75 11.24 -7.22
N GLY A 348 -5.98 12.23 -6.79
CA GLY A 348 -6.09 13.58 -7.31
C GLY A 348 -4.80 14.37 -7.13
N PHE A 349 -4.70 15.45 -7.90
CA PHE A 349 -3.56 16.36 -7.79
C PHE A 349 -3.97 17.80 -8.06
N SER A 350 -3.29 18.72 -7.39
CA SER A 350 -3.45 20.16 -7.59
C SER A 350 -2.07 20.82 -7.61
N ILE A 351 -1.61 21.18 -8.80
CA ILE A 351 -0.31 21.81 -9.07
C ILE A 351 -0.60 23.26 -9.43
N LEU A 352 -0.55 24.17 -8.45
CA LEU A 352 -0.90 25.59 -8.62
C LEU A 352 0.16 26.44 -7.92
N GLY A 353 0.51 27.58 -8.52
CA GLY A 353 1.50 28.52 -7.96
C GLY A 353 0.84 29.72 -7.28
N GLY A 354 1.60 30.80 -7.13
CA GLY A 354 1.17 32.04 -6.49
C GLY A 354 1.29 31.99 -4.96
N HIS A 355 2.18 31.17 -4.42
CA HIS A 355 2.41 31.05 -2.98
C HIS A 355 3.85 30.61 -2.67
N THR A 356 4.30 30.89 -1.44
CA THR A 356 5.64 30.45 -1.01
C THR A 356 5.69 28.93 -0.82
N HIS A 357 6.89 28.36 -0.96
CA HIS A 357 7.15 26.93 -0.72
C HIS A 357 6.54 26.44 0.59
N CYS A 358 5.87 25.30 0.55
CA CYS A 358 5.19 24.66 1.69
C CYS A 358 4.02 25.42 2.29
N GLN A 359 3.61 26.56 1.73
CA GLN A 359 2.38 27.22 2.14
C GLN A 359 1.20 26.66 1.35
N LEU A 360 0.14 26.19 2.01
CA LEU A 360 -1.10 25.85 1.31
C LEU A 360 -1.88 27.13 0.94
N PRO A 361 -2.07 27.47 -0.35
CA PRO A 361 -2.86 28.63 -0.75
C PRO A 361 -4.37 28.37 -0.60
N ASN A 362 -5.14 29.46 -0.49
CA ASN A 362 -6.61 29.39 -0.46
C ASN A 362 -7.22 28.71 -1.70
N SER A 363 -6.52 28.74 -2.84
CA SER A 363 -6.95 28.09 -4.09
C SER A 363 -6.89 26.56 -4.04
N GLN A 364 -6.03 25.98 -3.19
CA GLN A 364 -5.87 24.52 -3.01
C GLN A 364 -6.51 24.00 -1.72
N LYS A 365 -6.77 24.87 -0.73
CA LYS A 365 -7.37 24.47 0.55
C LYS A 365 -8.68 23.68 0.41
N PRO A 366 -9.64 24.04 -0.47
CA PRO A 366 -10.83 23.23 -0.70
C PRO A 366 -10.53 21.83 -1.25
N ASP A 367 -9.46 21.68 -2.03
CA ASP A 367 -9.09 20.39 -2.64
C ASP A 367 -8.58 19.41 -1.58
N VAL A 368 -7.69 19.88 -0.70
CA VAL A 368 -7.21 19.10 0.45
C VAL A 368 -8.38 18.73 1.37
N THR A 369 -9.26 19.70 1.62
CA THR A 369 -10.43 19.52 2.49
C THR A 369 -11.35 18.42 1.96
N ALA A 370 -11.62 18.38 0.65
CA ALA A 370 -12.46 17.36 0.05
C ALA A 370 -11.90 15.93 0.24
N PHE A 371 -10.58 15.75 0.11
CA PHE A 371 -9.94 14.46 0.37
C PHE A 371 -10.01 14.07 1.84
N VAL A 372 -9.78 15.03 2.75
CA VAL A 372 -9.90 14.81 4.19
C VAL A 372 -11.32 14.39 4.58
N GLU A 373 -12.33 15.13 4.11
CA GLU A 373 -13.74 14.86 4.40
C GLU A 373 -14.17 13.48 3.86
N LYS A 374 -13.77 13.14 2.63
CA LYS A 374 -14.14 11.85 2.04
C LYS A 374 -13.45 10.66 2.70
N PHE A 375 -12.12 10.73 2.87
CA PHE A 375 -11.33 9.55 3.21
C PHE A 375 -11.08 9.40 4.71
N LEU A 376 -11.12 10.49 5.49
CA LEU A 376 -11.03 10.41 6.95
C LEU A 376 -12.39 10.47 7.64
N LEU A 377 -13.37 11.19 7.09
CA LEU A 377 -14.69 11.38 7.73
C LEU A 377 -15.82 10.60 7.05
N GLY A 378 -15.56 9.99 5.89
CA GLY A 378 -16.56 9.20 5.17
C GLY A 378 -17.62 10.04 4.45
N ASP A 379 -17.37 11.32 4.20
CA ASP A 379 -18.29 12.16 3.42
C ASP A 379 -18.24 11.76 1.94
N THR A 380 -19.19 10.90 1.55
CA THR A 380 -19.33 10.44 0.16
C THR A 380 -19.77 11.54 -0.82
N THR A 381 -20.19 12.72 -0.34
CA THR A 381 -20.60 13.85 -1.17
C THR A 381 -19.45 14.76 -1.57
N ALA A 382 -18.31 14.69 -0.86
CA ALA A 382 -17.11 15.46 -1.19
C ALA A 382 -16.57 15.07 -2.58
N ASN A 383 -16.38 16.07 -3.45
CA ASN A 383 -15.88 15.86 -4.80
C ASN A 383 -14.34 15.82 -4.81
N THR A 384 -13.80 14.60 -4.98
CA THR A 384 -12.36 14.34 -5.04
C THR A 384 -11.85 14.11 -6.47
N ASN A 385 -12.65 14.38 -7.51
CA ASN A 385 -12.20 14.35 -8.90
C ASN A 385 -11.39 15.61 -9.24
N ILE A 386 -10.15 15.67 -8.75
CA ILE A 386 -9.29 16.85 -8.80
C ILE A 386 -8.06 16.56 -9.66
N SER A 387 -7.89 17.32 -10.74
CA SER A 387 -6.74 17.22 -11.65
C SER A 387 -6.39 18.61 -12.15
N LYS A 388 -5.85 19.45 -11.28
CA LYS A 388 -5.52 20.85 -11.58
C LYS A 388 -4.03 20.98 -11.84
N SER A 389 -3.65 21.55 -12.98
CA SER A 389 -2.25 21.81 -13.33
C SER A 389 -2.17 22.77 -14.53
N PRO A 390 -1.17 23.65 -14.61
CA PRO A 390 -1.00 24.55 -15.76
C PRO A 390 -0.44 23.85 -17.01
N TYR A 391 0.11 22.64 -16.87
CA TYR A 391 0.80 21.93 -17.95
C TYR A 391 -0.17 21.22 -18.89
N LYS A 392 0.23 21.13 -20.17
CA LYS A 392 -0.49 20.45 -21.25
C LYS A 392 0.45 19.50 -22.03
N THR A 393 1.41 18.92 -21.32
CA THR A 393 2.47 18.07 -21.88
C THR A 393 1.85 16.89 -22.62
N ASP A 394 2.40 16.58 -23.80
CA ASP A 394 2.00 15.41 -24.55
C ASP A 394 2.42 14.14 -23.79
N LEU A 395 1.43 13.30 -23.45
CA LEU A 395 1.66 12.06 -22.73
C LEU A 395 2.06 10.91 -23.65
N SER A 396 1.87 11.02 -24.98
CA SER A 396 2.09 9.93 -25.92
C SER A 396 3.52 9.34 -25.92
N PRO A 397 4.60 10.11 -25.67
CA PRO A 397 5.95 9.55 -25.56
C PRO A 397 6.17 8.79 -24.25
N TRP A 398 5.38 9.09 -23.22
CA TRP A 398 5.58 8.62 -21.85
C TRP A 398 4.67 7.46 -21.50
N MET A 399 3.42 7.51 -21.94
CA MET A 399 2.36 6.55 -21.66
C MET A 399 2.09 5.71 -22.90
N THR A 400 2.89 4.66 -23.09
CA THR A 400 2.84 3.77 -24.27
C THR A 400 1.90 2.58 -24.08
N TRP A 401 1.13 2.56 -22.99
CA TRP A 401 0.15 1.53 -22.67
C TRP A 401 -1.29 2.02 -22.84
N GLU A 402 -2.21 1.06 -22.93
CA GLU A 402 -3.63 1.29 -22.77
C GLU A 402 -4.04 0.86 -21.37
N THR A 403 -4.90 1.65 -20.73
CA THR A 403 -5.42 1.35 -19.39
C THR A 403 -6.41 0.19 -19.46
N PRO A 404 -6.14 -0.95 -18.79
CA PRO A 404 -7.03 -2.10 -18.83
C PRO A 404 -8.24 -1.89 -17.92
N GLU A 405 -9.33 -2.59 -18.23
CA GLU A 405 -10.39 -2.86 -17.26
C GLU A 405 -10.02 -4.13 -16.47
N LEU A 406 -9.66 -3.99 -15.19
CA LEU A 406 -9.28 -5.12 -14.36
C LEU A 406 -10.52 -5.84 -13.81
N SER A 407 -10.57 -7.15 -14.03
CA SER A 407 -11.66 -8.00 -13.57
C SER A 407 -11.65 -8.23 -12.05
N ASP A 408 -12.83 -8.43 -11.46
CA ASP A 408 -12.98 -8.80 -10.04
C ASP A 408 -12.64 -10.28 -9.79
N GLU A 409 -12.67 -11.12 -10.83
CA GLU A 409 -12.34 -12.54 -10.75
C GLU A 409 -10.94 -12.75 -11.33
N PRO A 410 -10.06 -13.56 -10.70
CA PRO A 410 -8.82 -13.98 -11.35
C PRO A 410 -9.16 -14.67 -12.67
N THR A 411 -8.87 -14.05 -13.81
CA THR A 411 -9.15 -14.69 -15.09
C THR A 411 -8.24 -15.91 -15.25
N SER A 412 -8.84 -17.09 -15.28
CA SER A 412 -8.18 -18.34 -15.62
C SER A 412 -7.85 -18.37 -17.12
N VAL A 413 -6.95 -17.50 -17.58
CA VAL A 413 -6.45 -17.53 -18.95
C VAL A 413 -5.06 -18.14 -18.93
N GLY A 414 -5.02 -19.44 -19.21
CA GLY A 414 -3.88 -20.07 -19.89
C GLY A 414 -2.55 -20.17 -19.15
N HIS A 415 -2.49 -20.02 -17.83
CA HIS A 415 -1.34 -20.53 -17.09
C HIS A 415 -1.52 -22.03 -16.88
N SER A 416 -0.58 -22.82 -17.39
CA SER A 416 -0.28 -24.10 -16.75
C SER A 416 -0.07 -23.78 -15.28
N GLU A 417 -1.02 -24.16 -14.42
CA GLU A 417 -0.88 -24.02 -12.98
C GLU A 417 0.49 -24.58 -12.64
N LYS A 418 1.41 -23.70 -12.25
CA LYS A 418 2.64 -24.14 -11.61
C LYS A 418 2.20 -24.62 -10.25
N VAL A 419 1.76 -25.89 -10.22
CA VAL A 419 1.31 -26.59 -9.03
C VAL A 419 2.38 -26.35 -7.98
N MET A 420 2.04 -25.62 -6.92
CA MET A 420 2.91 -25.48 -5.79
C MET A 420 3.17 -26.92 -5.29
N ASP A 421 4.42 -27.38 -5.32
CA ASP A 421 4.75 -28.81 -5.10
C ASP A 421 4.63 -29.24 -3.62
N ARG A 422 3.70 -28.64 -2.87
CA ARG A 422 3.47 -28.87 -1.45
C ARG A 422 2.00 -28.73 -1.09
N PHE A 423 1.60 -29.45 -0.04
CA PHE A 423 0.33 -29.19 0.64
C PHE A 423 0.50 -27.96 1.55
N ASP A 424 -0.45 -27.03 1.52
CA ASP A 424 -0.41 -25.84 2.38
C ASP A 424 -1.80 -25.35 2.75
N LEU A 425 -1.95 -24.72 3.92
CA LEU A 425 -3.19 -24.10 4.40
C LEU A 425 -2.89 -22.64 4.73
N LEU A 426 -3.55 -21.71 4.02
CA LEU A 426 -3.37 -20.28 4.17
C LEU A 426 -4.25 -19.70 5.29
N GLN A 427 -3.90 -18.49 5.72
CA GLN A 427 -4.73 -17.71 6.61
C GLN A 427 -6.06 -17.37 5.93
N ASN A 428 -7.18 -17.50 6.66
CA ASN A 428 -8.47 -17.08 6.15
C ASN A 428 -8.46 -15.55 5.95
N TYR A 429 -9.16 -15.06 4.93
CA TYR A 429 -9.29 -13.62 4.67
C TYR A 429 -10.74 -13.26 4.31
N PRO A 430 -11.30 -12.19 4.90
CA PRO A 430 -10.74 -11.36 5.98
C PRO A 430 -10.54 -12.16 7.28
N ASN A 431 -9.67 -11.68 8.18
CA ASN A 431 -9.49 -12.19 9.54
C ASN A 431 -8.92 -11.07 10.45
N PRO A 432 -9.71 -10.49 11.39
CA PRO A 432 -11.01 -10.95 11.84
C PRO A 432 -12.09 -10.83 10.75
N PHE A 433 -13.14 -11.64 10.83
CA PHE A 433 -14.20 -11.68 9.81
C PHE A 433 -15.58 -11.44 10.40
N ASN A 434 -16.50 -10.91 9.61
CA ASN A 434 -17.89 -10.67 9.99
C ASN A 434 -18.85 -10.76 8.77
N PRO A 435 -19.79 -11.71 8.73
CA PRO A 435 -19.69 -13.07 9.27
C PRO A 435 -18.99 -14.02 8.28
N MET A 436 -18.54 -13.51 7.12
CA MET A 436 -18.00 -14.33 6.03
C MET A 436 -16.47 -14.22 5.93
N THR A 437 -15.81 -15.35 5.68
CA THR A 437 -14.38 -15.40 5.35
C THR A 437 -14.12 -16.44 4.27
N THR A 438 -12.92 -16.39 3.69
CA THR A 438 -12.46 -17.34 2.69
C THR A 438 -11.22 -18.07 3.18
N ILE A 439 -11.24 -19.40 3.13
CA ILE A 439 -10.12 -20.28 3.48
C ILE A 439 -9.50 -20.81 2.19
N ASN A 440 -8.22 -20.52 2.00
CA ASN A 440 -7.46 -21.00 0.84
C ASN A 440 -6.45 -22.09 1.25
N TYR A 441 -6.29 -23.12 0.41
CA TYR A 441 -5.27 -24.16 0.59
C TYR A 441 -4.72 -24.64 -0.76
N TYR A 442 -3.54 -25.26 -0.73
CA TYR A 442 -2.89 -25.82 -1.92
C TYR A 442 -2.79 -27.33 -1.81
N LEU A 443 -3.02 -28.01 -2.94
CA LEU A 443 -2.85 -29.45 -3.09
C LEU A 443 -1.71 -29.75 -4.06
N LYS A 444 -0.75 -30.56 -3.61
CA LYS A 444 0.36 -31.04 -4.43
C LYS A 444 -0.11 -31.92 -5.60
N HIS A 445 -1.11 -32.76 -5.35
CA HIS A 445 -1.75 -33.64 -6.33
C HIS A 445 -3.22 -33.85 -5.93
N GLU A 446 -4.00 -34.47 -6.82
CA GLU A 446 -5.38 -34.84 -6.49
C GLU A 446 -5.40 -35.80 -5.30
N ASP A 447 -6.14 -35.44 -4.25
CA ASP A 447 -6.30 -36.27 -3.05
C ASP A 447 -7.63 -35.98 -2.34
N HIS A 448 -8.01 -36.83 -1.39
CA HIS A 448 -9.19 -36.66 -0.55
C HIS A 448 -8.91 -35.66 0.58
N VAL A 449 -9.64 -34.56 0.57
CA VAL A 449 -9.46 -33.43 1.50
C VAL A 449 -10.59 -33.37 2.50
N GLN A 450 -10.24 -33.21 3.77
CA GLN A 450 -11.17 -32.87 4.83
C GLN A 450 -10.79 -31.52 5.46
N LEU A 451 -11.67 -30.53 5.36
CA LEU A 451 -11.54 -29.22 6.01
C LEU A 451 -12.64 -29.08 7.09
N SER A 452 -12.25 -28.96 8.35
CA SER A 452 -13.18 -28.88 9.49
C SER A 452 -12.89 -27.68 10.38
N VAL A 453 -13.93 -27.15 11.03
CA VAL A 453 -13.88 -26.02 11.96
C VAL A 453 -14.18 -26.50 13.38
N TYR A 454 -13.46 -25.95 14.35
CA TYR A 454 -13.52 -26.24 15.78
C TYR A 454 -13.57 -24.94 16.58
N ASP A 455 -14.16 -24.97 17.77
CA ASP A 455 -14.02 -23.88 18.74
C ASP A 455 -12.75 -24.04 19.61
N VAL A 456 -12.51 -23.08 20.50
CA VAL A 456 -11.36 -23.08 21.43
C VAL A 456 -11.33 -24.26 22.40
N THR A 457 -12.46 -24.94 22.61
CA THR A 457 -12.54 -26.15 23.45
C THR A 457 -12.26 -27.43 22.66
N SER A 458 -11.82 -27.30 21.40
CA SER A 458 -11.64 -28.41 20.45
C SER A 458 -12.94 -29.14 20.10
N LYS A 459 -14.11 -28.56 20.39
CA LYS A 459 -15.38 -29.10 19.93
C LYS A 459 -15.54 -28.76 18.45
N LYS A 460 -15.83 -29.78 17.64
CA LYS A 460 -16.04 -29.64 16.20
C LYS A 460 -17.35 -28.89 15.94
N ILE A 461 -17.25 -27.77 15.26
CA ILE A 461 -18.39 -26.96 14.81
C ILE A 461 -18.98 -27.52 13.53
N GLY A 462 -18.12 -27.91 12.57
CA GLY A 462 -18.58 -28.44 11.31
C GLY A 462 -17.46 -28.92 10.39
N THR A 463 -17.85 -29.51 9.27
CA THR A 463 -16.95 -29.87 8.17
C THR A 463 -17.38 -29.09 6.93
N LEU A 464 -16.48 -28.24 6.44
CA LEU A 464 -16.73 -27.39 5.27
C LEU A 464 -16.55 -28.16 3.96
N LEU A 465 -15.65 -29.15 3.98
CA LEU A 465 -15.35 -29.98 2.82
C LEU A 465 -14.89 -31.37 3.26
N ASN A 466 -15.36 -32.41 2.56
CA ASN A 466 -14.90 -33.79 2.76
C ASN A 466 -15.01 -34.60 1.46
N GLN A 467 -14.15 -34.29 0.48
CA GLN A 467 -14.21 -34.91 -0.85
C GLN A 467 -12.85 -34.86 -1.55
N LYS A 468 -12.73 -35.58 -2.67
CA LYS A 468 -11.58 -35.45 -3.57
C LYS A 468 -11.51 -34.08 -4.21
N GLN A 469 -10.31 -33.53 -4.31
CA GLN A 469 -10.02 -32.21 -4.86
C GLN A 469 -8.79 -32.29 -5.77
N ARG A 470 -8.79 -31.55 -6.87
CA ARG A 470 -7.70 -31.54 -7.85
C ARG A 470 -6.46 -30.83 -7.28
N ALA A 471 -5.28 -31.12 -7.84
CA ALA A 471 -4.07 -30.37 -7.55
C ALA A 471 -4.28 -28.86 -7.77
N GLY A 472 -3.48 -28.01 -7.12
CA GLY A 472 -3.54 -26.55 -7.27
C GLY A 472 -4.21 -25.84 -6.08
N LYS A 473 -4.54 -24.56 -6.28
CA LYS A 473 -5.16 -23.70 -5.26
C LYS A 473 -6.64 -24.05 -5.14
N GLN A 474 -7.12 -24.21 -3.92
CA GLN A 474 -8.51 -24.45 -3.59
C GLN A 474 -9.01 -23.37 -2.64
N THR A 475 -10.27 -22.99 -2.80
CA THR A 475 -10.89 -21.86 -2.10
C THR A 475 -12.24 -22.28 -1.53
N ILE A 476 -12.41 -22.15 -0.21
CA ILE A 476 -13.64 -22.51 0.51
C ILE A 476 -14.15 -21.30 1.28
N LYS A 477 -15.41 -20.91 1.03
CA LYS A 477 -16.09 -19.88 1.82
C LYS A 477 -16.56 -20.48 3.15
N PHE A 478 -16.42 -19.70 4.22
CA PHE A 478 -16.94 -20.04 5.54
C PHE A 478 -17.88 -18.93 6.02
N ASP A 479 -19.09 -19.34 6.39
CA ASP A 479 -20.12 -18.49 6.96
C ASP A 479 -20.23 -18.76 8.47
N GLY A 480 -19.85 -17.77 9.27
CA GLY A 480 -19.95 -17.78 10.73
C GLY A 480 -21.23 -17.16 11.26
N SER A 481 -22.25 -16.90 10.42
CA SER A 481 -23.46 -16.19 10.82
C SER A 481 -24.20 -16.84 11.99
N ASP A 482 -24.12 -18.15 12.17
CA ASP A 482 -24.77 -18.85 13.30
C ASP A 482 -23.85 -19.07 14.52
N LEU A 483 -22.68 -18.45 14.52
CA LEU A 483 -21.65 -18.61 15.54
C LEU A 483 -21.50 -17.34 16.39
N ALA A 484 -21.06 -17.52 17.63
CA ALA A 484 -20.76 -16.41 18.53
C ALA A 484 -19.42 -15.76 18.16
N SER A 485 -19.24 -14.47 18.46
CA SER A 485 -17.93 -13.82 18.33
C SER A 485 -16.89 -14.57 19.14
N GLY A 486 -15.71 -14.81 18.57
CA GLY A 486 -14.68 -15.59 19.23
C GLY A 486 -13.67 -16.23 18.28
N VAL A 487 -12.72 -16.93 18.88
CA VAL A 487 -11.67 -17.63 18.16
C VAL A 487 -12.16 -19.02 17.74
N TYR A 488 -11.95 -19.35 16.48
CA TYR A 488 -12.18 -20.66 15.89
C TYR A 488 -10.88 -21.20 15.29
N VAL A 489 -10.80 -22.51 15.15
CA VAL A 489 -9.68 -23.20 14.50
C VAL A 489 -10.20 -23.99 13.33
N TYR A 490 -9.61 -23.81 12.15
CA TYR A 490 -9.88 -24.66 10.99
C TYR A 490 -8.69 -25.56 10.72
N VAL A 491 -8.99 -26.81 10.38
CA VAL A 491 -8.02 -27.90 10.22
C VAL A 491 -8.21 -28.54 8.85
N LEU A 492 -7.14 -28.53 8.06
CA LEU A 492 -7.04 -29.22 6.78
C LEU A 492 -6.33 -30.57 6.99
N LYS A 493 -6.95 -31.64 6.51
CA LYS A 493 -6.37 -32.99 6.49
C LYS A 493 -6.37 -33.54 5.07
N VAL A 494 -5.20 -33.99 4.61
CA VAL A 494 -4.97 -34.60 3.29
C VAL A 494 -3.98 -35.76 3.46
N GLY A 495 -4.45 -37.01 3.36
CA GLY A 495 -3.62 -38.18 3.69
C GLY A 495 -3.01 -38.10 5.10
N GLN A 496 -1.68 -38.04 5.19
CA GLN A 496 -0.91 -37.86 6.43
C GLN A 496 -0.64 -36.39 6.78
N PHE A 497 -0.88 -35.46 5.86
CA PHE A 497 -0.70 -34.03 6.10
C PHE A 497 -1.88 -33.48 6.93
N VAL A 498 -1.57 -32.83 8.03
CA VAL A 498 -2.53 -32.10 8.87
C VAL A 498 -1.97 -30.72 9.17
N LYS A 499 -2.73 -29.67 8.87
CA LYS A 499 -2.38 -28.29 9.20
C LYS A 499 -3.59 -27.57 9.75
N SER A 500 -3.38 -26.72 10.76
CA SER A 500 -4.44 -25.93 11.38
C SER A 500 -4.06 -24.46 11.43
N LYS A 501 -5.08 -23.59 11.42
CA LYS A 501 -4.95 -22.15 11.60
C LYS A 501 -6.13 -21.61 12.41
N ARG A 502 -5.90 -20.47 13.07
CA ARG A 502 -6.88 -19.77 13.91
C ARG A 502 -7.58 -18.69 13.09
N MET A 503 -8.86 -18.46 13.33
CA MET A 503 -9.65 -17.36 12.77
C MET A 503 -10.45 -16.69 13.88
N LEU A 504 -10.67 -15.38 13.78
CA LEU A 504 -11.42 -14.57 14.75
C LEU A 504 -12.70 -14.06 14.09
N LEU A 505 -13.85 -14.49 14.61
CA LEU A 505 -15.16 -13.97 14.22
C LEU A 505 -15.49 -12.76 15.10
N LEU A 506 -15.77 -11.62 14.48
CA LEU A 506 -16.32 -10.43 15.12
C LEU A 506 -17.78 -10.26 14.70
N ARG A 507 -18.63 -9.89 15.64
CA ARG A 507 -19.98 -9.37 15.36
C ARG A 507 -20.09 -7.98 15.95
#